data_AF-A0AA88D952-F1
#
_entry.id   AF-A0AA88D952-F1
#
_cell.length_a   1.000
_cell.length_b   1.000
_cell.length_c   1.000
_cell.angle_alpha   90.00
_cell.angle_beta   90.00
_cell.angle_gamma   90.00
#
_symmetry.space_group_name_H-M   'P 1'
#
loop_
_entity.id
_entity.type
_entity.pdbx_description
1 polymer ?
#
loop_
_entity_poly.entity_id
_entity_poly.type
_entity_poly.pdbx_seq_one_letter_code
_entity_poly.pdbx_strand_id
1 'polypeptide(L)'
;MSQHNEEDLSTQTQIGKPRRTNSPRFNPDEDGKRRATLMRRVHIVRSKGEWIEVSFDTKGQPLGKEGDELQIWIGVLAREHIPIWISDFRSADLAPRKERVWVEVVTSFTVEPSFKKQALKSCAESTKNFRYDLYQAFVRDHINEETVWQRPAKVVHNYPTISQDD
;
A
#
# COMPACT_ATOMS: atom_id res chain seq x y z
N MET A 1 -5.90 -52.13 33.35
CA MET A 1 -5.48 -52.51 31.98
C MET A 1 -6.24 -51.59 31.04
N SER A 2 -5.71 -50.41 30.69
CA SER A 2 -4.59 -50.09 29.78
C SER A 2 -4.93 -50.28 28.29
N GLN A 3 -4.69 -49.19 27.54
CA GLN A 3 -4.51 -49.01 26.07
C GLN A 3 -5.78 -48.70 25.25
N HIS A 4 -5.94 -47.49 24.68
CA HIS A 4 -5.27 -46.84 23.51
C HIS A 4 -5.52 -47.61 22.20
N ASN A 5 -6.28 -47.08 21.23
CA ASN A 5 -5.91 -46.27 20.04
C ASN A 5 -6.77 -46.87 18.89
N GLU A 6 -7.15 -46.29 17.75
CA GLU A 6 -6.78 -45.10 16.97
C GLU A 6 -7.85 -44.92 15.86
N GLU A 7 -7.95 -43.69 15.33
CA GLU A 7 -8.29 -43.34 13.94
C GLU A 7 -9.76 -43.56 13.45
N ASP A 8 -10.46 -42.60 12.84
CA ASP A 8 -9.99 -41.61 11.87
C ASP A 8 -10.70 -40.25 11.99
N LEU A 9 -9.86 -39.21 11.96
CA LEU A 9 -10.21 -37.80 11.90
C LEU A 9 -10.14 -37.34 10.43
N SER A 10 -11.28 -37.24 9.74
CA SER A 10 -11.35 -36.56 8.43
C SER A 10 -12.08 -35.22 8.58
N THR A 11 -11.38 -34.23 9.14
CA THR A 11 -11.79 -32.82 9.03
C THR A 11 -11.10 -32.23 7.81
N GLN A 12 -11.84 -32.17 6.71
CA GLN A 12 -11.40 -31.52 5.49
C GLN A 12 -11.22 -30.01 5.76
N THR A 13 -9.97 -29.63 5.96
CA THR A 13 -9.50 -28.24 6.07
C THR A 13 -9.85 -27.49 4.79
N GLN A 14 -10.81 -26.56 4.87
CA GLN A 14 -11.03 -25.54 3.85
C GLN A 14 -9.87 -24.54 3.91
N ILE A 15 -8.91 -24.72 3.00
CA ILE A 15 -7.82 -23.78 2.77
C ILE A 15 -8.45 -22.46 2.30
N GLY A 16 -8.51 -21.49 3.21
CA GLY A 16 -8.94 -20.13 2.91
C GLY A 16 -8.06 -19.55 1.81
N LYS A 17 -8.69 -19.28 0.65
CA LYS A 17 -8.07 -18.59 -0.49
C LYS A 17 -7.40 -17.30 0.01
N PRO A 18 -6.24 -16.89 -0.54
CA PRO A 18 -5.68 -15.59 -0.21
C PRO A 18 -6.74 -14.52 -0.51
N ARG A 19 -7.05 -13.70 0.49
CA ARG A 19 -7.96 -12.56 0.37
C ARG A 19 -7.33 -11.58 -0.62
N ARG A 20 -7.64 -11.74 -1.90
CA ARG A 20 -7.44 -10.70 -2.92
C ARG A 20 -8.23 -9.52 -2.40
N THR A 21 -7.55 -8.51 -1.87
CA THR A 21 -8.16 -7.21 -1.68
C THR A 21 -8.54 -6.75 -3.09
N ASN A 22 -9.83 -6.72 -3.38
CA ASN A 22 -10.34 -6.07 -4.57
C ASN A 22 -10.10 -4.57 -4.39
N SER A 23 -8.86 -4.13 -4.59
CA SER A 23 -8.55 -2.72 -4.79
C SER A 23 -9.36 -2.27 -6.01
N PRO A 24 -10.20 -1.24 -5.90
CA PRO A 24 -10.98 -0.77 -7.03
C PRO A 24 -10.01 -0.34 -8.12
N ARG A 25 -10.23 -0.85 -9.35
CA ARG A 25 -9.52 -0.38 -10.54
C ARG A 25 -9.69 1.14 -10.62
N PHE A 26 -8.61 1.86 -10.89
CA PHE A 26 -8.67 3.29 -11.17
C PHE A 26 -9.46 3.50 -12.48
N ASN A 27 -10.74 3.83 -12.37
CA ASN A 27 -11.57 4.32 -13.46
C ASN A 27 -11.73 5.83 -13.26
N PRO A 28 -11.09 6.68 -14.07
CA PRO A 28 -11.15 8.14 -13.90
C PRO A 28 -12.56 8.72 -14.16
N ASP A 29 -13.44 7.98 -14.84
CA ASP A 29 -14.76 8.45 -15.29
C ASP A 29 -15.94 8.00 -14.40
N GLU A 30 -15.69 7.28 -13.30
CA GLU A 30 -16.77 6.86 -12.40
C GLU A 30 -16.91 7.78 -11.18
N ASP A 31 -17.89 8.67 -11.26
CA ASP A 31 -18.39 9.50 -10.15
C ASP A 31 -18.94 8.61 -9.02
N GLY A 32 -18.06 8.19 -8.11
CA GLY A 32 -18.47 7.50 -6.87
C GLY A 32 -17.43 6.59 -6.22
N LYS A 33 -16.31 6.27 -6.89
CA LYS A 33 -15.29 5.37 -6.32
C LYS A 33 -14.20 6.17 -5.58
N ARG A 34 -14.04 5.85 -4.29
CA ARG A 34 -13.11 6.44 -3.29
C ARG A 34 -11.98 7.29 -3.92
N ARG A 35 -12.11 8.61 -3.78
CA ARG A 35 -11.02 9.57 -4.05
C ARG A 35 -9.81 9.23 -3.18
N ALA A 36 -8.61 9.66 -3.59
CA ALA A 36 -7.40 9.59 -2.78
C ALA A 36 -7.72 10.07 -1.36
N THR A 37 -7.83 9.12 -0.43
CA THR A 37 -8.29 9.42 0.91
C THR A 37 -7.06 9.94 1.64
N LEU A 38 -6.98 11.25 1.82
CA LEU A 38 -5.99 11.92 2.67
C LEU A 38 -6.12 11.53 4.15
N MET A 39 -6.79 10.41 4.48
CA MET A 39 -7.00 9.85 5.81
C MET A 39 -7.21 10.94 6.88
N ARG A 40 -8.20 11.82 6.69
CA ARG A 40 -8.40 13.03 7.50
C ARG A 40 -8.35 12.75 9.00
N ARG A 41 -8.92 11.61 9.43
CA ARG A 41 -8.88 11.16 10.83
C ARG A 41 -7.45 10.98 11.32
N VAL A 42 -6.61 10.25 10.61
CA VAL A 42 -5.19 10.04 10.95
C VAL A 42 -4.46 11.39 11.11
N HIS A 43 -4.64 12.32 10.16
CA HIS A 43 -4.03 13.65 10.27
C HIS A 43 -4.54 14.45 11.47
N ILE A 44 -5.83 14.40 11.78
CA ILE A 44 -6.41 15.07 12.96
C ILE A 44 -5.84 14.49 14.25
N VAL A 45 -5.84 13.16 14.40
CA VAL A 45 -5.31 12.46 15.58
C VAL A 45 -3.84 12.81 15.78
N ARG A 46 -3.03 12.73 14.72
CA ARG A 46 -1.62 13.12 14.75
C ARG A 46 -1.41 14.59 15.11
N SER A 47 -2.23 15.52 14.60
CA SER A 47 -2.12 16.95 14.92
C SER A 47 -2.41 17.26 16.39
N LYS A 48 -3.12 16.38 17.07
CA LYS A 48 -3.39 16.46 18.52
C LYS A 48 -2.31 15.80 19.37
N GLY A 49 -1.32 15.15 18.74
CA GLY A 49 -0.31 14.36 19.45
C GLY A 49 -0.85 13.06 20.03
N GLU A 50 -1.95 12.54 19.48
CA GLU A 50 -2.55 11.27 19.85
C GLU A 50 -2.19 10.17 18.85
N TRP A 51 -2.43 8.91 19.22
CA TRP A 51 -2.19 7.74 18.37
C TRP A 51 -3.45 6.89 18.23
N ILE A 52 -3.58 6.20 17.11
CA ILE A 52 -4.63 5.21 16.90
C ILE A 52 -4.12 3.85 17.40
N GLU A 53 -4.79 3.28 18.39
CA GLU A 53 -4.47 1.95 18.91
C GLU A 53 -4.91 0.86 17.93
N VAL A 54 -4.02 -0.08 17.62
CA VAL A 54 -4.29 -1.19 16.70
C VAL A 54 -4.16 -2.50 17.44
N SER A 55 -5.22 -3.31 17.41
CA SER A 55 -5.18 -4.67 17.93
C SER A 55 -4.53 -5.61 16.92
N PHE A 56 -3.72 -6.56 17.40
CA PHE A 56 -3.04 -7.55 16.57
C PHE A 56 -3.49 -8.97 16.91
N ASP A 57 -3.52 -9.85 15.91
CA ASP A 57 -3.71 -11.28 16.10
C ASP A 57 -2.43 -11.96 16.63
N THR A 58 -2.52 -13.25 16.95
CA THR A 58 -1.36 -14.05 17.41
C THR A 58 -0.24 -14.18 16.37
N LYS A 59 -0.50 -13.85 15.11
CA LYS A 59 0.45 -13.86 14.00
C LYS A 59 0.98 -12.46 13.67
N GLY A 60 0.62 -11.44 14.44
CA GLY A 60 1.02 -10.05 14.22
C GLY A 60 0.27 -9.33 13.10
N GLN A 61 -0.90 -9.83 12.67
CA GLN A 61 -1.76 -9.15 11.70
C GLN A 61 -2.68 -8.15 12.40
N PRO A 62 -2.82 -6.93 11.86
CA PRO A 62 -3.72 -5.94 12.44
C PRO A 62 -5.19 -6.35 12.23
N LEU A 63 -6.00 -6.15 13.26
CA LEU A 63 -7.41 -6.51 13.33
C LEU A 63 -8.30 -5.26 13.48
N GLY A 64 -9.59 -5.43 13.16
CA GLY A 64 -10.58 -4.39 13.37
C GLY A 64 -10.50 -3.23 12.36
N LYS A 65 -11.26 -2.17 12.64
CA LYS A 65 -11.38 -1.01 11.75
C LYS A 65 -10.09 -0.20 11.73
N GLU A 66 -9.41 -0.13 12.86
CA GLU A 66 -8.14 0.54 13.10
C GLU A 66 -7.02 -0.18 12.34
N GLY A 67 -7.08 -1.52 12.28
CA GLY A 67 -6.18 -2.32 11.46
C GLY A 67 -6.38 -2.10 9.96
N ASP A 68 -7.64 -2.03 9.50
CA ASP A 68 -7.95 -1.63 8.12
C ASP A 68 -7.46 -0.20 7.82
N GLU A 69 -7.63 0.73 8.76
CA GLU A 69 -7.16 2.12 8.64
C GLU A 69 -5.64 2.20 8.53
N LEU A 70 -4.92 1.42 9.34
CA LEU A 70 -3.46 1.27 9.27
C LEU A 70 -3.01 0.79 7.89
N GLN A 71 -3.68 -0.21 7.32
CA GLN A 71 -3.35 -0.71 5.98
C GLN A 71 -3.58 0.34 4.89
N ILE A 72 -4.68 1.10 4.99
CA ILE A 72 -4.96 2.21 4.05
C ILE A 72 -3.89 3.30 4.19
N TRP A 73 -3.50 3.65 5.42
CA TRP A 73 -2.46 4.65 5.70
C TRP A 73 -1.10 4.24 5.13
N ILE A 74 -0.69 2.98 5.31
CA ILE A 74 0.53 2.44 4.69
C ILE A 74 0.48 2.61 3.16
N GLY A 75 -0.69 2.39 2.55
CA GLY A 75 -0.88 2.62 1.11
C GLY A 75 -0.74 4.09 0.71
N VAL A 76 -1.17 5.05 1.55
CA VAL A 76 -0.95 6.48 1.33
C VAL A 76 0.55 6.80 1.37
N LEU A 77 1.24 6.37 2.42
CA LEU A 77 2.68 6.59 2.60
C LEU A 77 3.51 5.96 1.48
N ALA A 78 3.08 4.80 0.95
CA ALA A 78 3.72 4.18 -0.20
C ALA A 78 3.73 5.11 -1.42
N ARG A 79 2.60 5.75 -1.73
CA ARG A 79 2.48 6.67 -2.87
C ARG A 79 3.20 7.99 -2.66
N GLU A 80 3.32 8.43 -1.41
CA GLU A 80 3.96 9.70 -1.06
C GLU A 80 5.49 9.60 -0.99
N HIS A 81 6.02 8.52 -0.42
CA HIS A 81 7.45 8.41 -0.11
C HIS A 81 8.23 7.50 -1.05
N ILE A 82 7.58 6.56 -1.75
CA ILE A 82 8.25 5.62 -2.66
C ILE A 82 8.14 6.14 -4.10
N PRO A 83 9.28 6.47 -4.74
CA PRO A 83 9.29 6.91 -6.12
C PRO A 83 8.76 5.85 -7.08
N ILE A 84 7.99 6.31 -8.06
CA ILE A 84 7.37 5.45 -9.07
C ILE A 84 8.45 4.80 -9.96
N TRP A 85 9.53 5.53 -10.26
CA TRP A 85 10.59 5.10 -11.18
C TRP A 85 11.53 4.02 -10.62
N ILE A 86 11.54 3.79 -9.30
CA ILE A 86 12.41 2.75 -8.69
C ILE A 86 11.70 1.40 -8.76
N SER A 87 12.15 0.53 -9.66
CA SER A 87 11.53 -0.78 -9.93
C SER A 87 11.65 -1.77 -8.75
N ASP A 88 12.86 -1.97 -8.21
CA ASP A 88 13.14 -2.93 -7.14
C ASP A 88 13.01 -2.29 -5.75
N PHE A 89 11.99 -2.73 -5.01
CA PHE A 89 11.77 -2.31 -3.62
C PHE A 89 12.92 -2.72 -2.70
N ARG A 90 13.78 -3.67 -3.08
CA ARG A 90 14.95 -4.09 -2.29
C ARG A 90 16.15 -3.15 -2.43
N SER A 91 16.11 -2.18 -3.35
CA SER A 91 17.20 -1.22 -3.52
C SER A 91 17.58 -0.53 -2.21
N ALA A 92 18.89 -0.35 -2.02
CA ALA A 92 19.48 0.39 -0.90
C ALA A 92 19.08 1.89 -0.95
N ASP A 93 18.86 2.44 -2.14
CA ASP A 93 18.45 3.85 -2.34
C ASP A 93 17.08 4.15 -1.71
N LEU A 94 16.26 3.11 -1.53
CA LEU A 94 14.96 3.21 -0.85
C LEU A 94 15.06 3.12 0.67
N ALA A 95 16.21 2.75 1.25
CA ALA A 95 16.38 2.63 2.70
C ALA A 95 15.88 3.87 3.49
N PRO A 96 16.30 5.11 3.18
CA PRO A 96 15.82 6.30 3.92
C PRO A 96 14.32 6.53 3.75
N ARG A 97 13.74 6.15 2.61
CA ARG A 97 12.31 6.30 2.32
C ARG A 97 11.48 5.26 3.07
N LYS A 98 11.96 4.00 3.15
CA LYS A 98 11.36 2.94 3.96
C LYS A 98 11.38 3.32 5.44
N GLU A 99 12.48 3.90 5.92
CA GLU A 99 12.55 4.37 7.30
C GLU A 99 11.56 5.49 7.56
N ARG A 100 11.44 6.46 6.64
CA ARG A 100 10.43 7.51 6.75
C ARG A 100 9.01 6.95 6.82
N VAL A 101 8.67 5.97 5.97
CA VAL A 101 7.37 5.28 6.03
C VAL A 101 7.17 4.63 7.40
N TRP A 102 8.18 3.98 7.96
CA TRP A 102 8.08 3.37 9.28
C TRP A 102 7.88 4.40 10.40
N VAL A 103 8.66 5.49 10.38
CA VAL A 103 8.52 6.61 11.34
C VAL A 103 7.11 7.18 11.29
N GLU A 104 6.57 7.42 10.09
CA GLU A 104 5.21 7.94 9.89
C GLU A 104 4.13 6.99 10.44
N VAL A 105 4.34 5.67 10.34
CA VAL A 105 3.43 4.66 10.92
C VAL A 105 3.44 4.73 12.44
N VAL A 106 4.61 4.65 13.09
CA VAL A 106 4.71 4.68 14.57
C VAL A 106 4.35 6.04 15.16
N THR A 107 4.42 7.11 14.36
CA THR A 107 3.96 8.45 14.76
C THR A 107 2.43 8.56 14.75
N SER A 108 1.74 7.73 13.97
CA SER A 108 0.30 7.83 13.76
C SER A 108 -0.49 6.73 14.49
N PHE A 109 0.14 5.58 14.74
CA PHE A 109 -0.49 4.40 15.32
C PHE A 109 0.38 3.81 16.44
N THR A 110 -0.27 3.25 17.45
CA THR A 110 0.41 2.40 18.44
C THR A 110 0.57 1.01 17.85
N VAL A 111 1.81 0.66 17.46
CA VAL A 111 2.15 -0.62 16.84
C VAL A 111 3.42 -1.22 17.44
N GLU A 112 3.46 -2.55 17.48
CA GLU A 112 4.64 -3.29 17.94
C GLU A 112 5.82 -3.15 16.96
N PRO A 113 7.08 -3.01 17.44
CA PRO A 113 8.25 -2.93 16.55
C PRO A 113 8.42 -4.14 15.64
N SER A 114 7.95 -5.32 16.06
CA SER A 114 7.94 -6.56 15.27
C SER A 114 7.11 -6.43 13.98
N PHE A 115 6.12 -5.53 13.96
CA PHE A 115 5.28 -5.28 12.79
C PHE A 115 6.02 -4.57 11.65
N LYS A 116 7.19 -3.96 11.88
CA LYS A 116 7.96 -3.21 10.87
C LYS A 116 8.15 -3.98 9.57
N LYS A 117 8.48 -5.27 9.66
CA LYS A 117 8.69 -6.13 8.48
C LYS A 117 7.39 -6.29 7.66
N GLN A 118 6.25 -6.46 8.33
CA GLN A 118 4.96 -6.59 7.67
C GLN A 118 4.43 -5.27 7.12
N ALA A 119 4.67 -4.15 7.82
CA ALA A 119 4.37 -2.82 7.33
C ALA A 119 5.10 -2.53 6.02
N LEU A 120 6.42 -2.78 5.98
CA LEU A 120 7.23 -2.58 4.77
C LEU A 120 6.84 -3.53 3.63
N LYS A 121 6.44 -4.77 3.94
CA LYS A 121 5.88 -5.69 2.93
C LYS A 121 4.59 -5.14 2.33
N SER A 122 3.70 -4.60 3.16
CA SER A 122 2.42 -4.02 2.72
C SER A 122 2.63 -2.73 1.92
N CYS A 123 3.64 -1.93 2.27
CA CYS A 123 4.09 -0.77 1.51
C CYS A 123 4.61 -1.17 0.12
N ALA A 124 5.47 -2.20 0.06
CA ALA A 124 5.98 -2.73 -1.21
C ALA A 124 4.84 -3.21 -2.13
N GLU A 125 3.88 -3.94 -1.56
CA GLU A 125 2.71 -4.42 -2.30
C GLU A 125 1.84 -3.26 -2.80
N SER A 126 1.60 -2.26 -1.95
CA SER A 126 0.84 -1.06 -2.33
C SER A 126 1.52 -0.28 -3.45
N THR A 127 2.85 -0.19 -3.44
CA THR A 127 3.64 0.45 -4.50
C THR A 127 3.49 -0.30 -5.83
N LYS A 128 3.57 -1.65 -5.79
CA LYS A 128 3.38 -2.47 -6.99
C LYS A 128 1.98 -2.33 -7.57
N ASN A 129 0.96 -2.39 -6.72
CA ASN A 129 -0.44 -2.21 -7.13
C ASN A 129 -0.66 -0.83 -7.73
N PHE A 130 -0.09 0.22 -7.11
CA PHE A 130 -0.18 1.56 -7.67
C PHE A 130 0.45 1.66 -9.07
N ARG A 131 1.63 1.09 -9.29
CA ARG A 131 2.25 1.05 -10.63
C ARG A 131 1.40 0.27 -11.63
N TYR A 132 0.83 -0.85 -11.20
CA TYR A 132 -0.08 -1.62 -12.04
C TYR A 132 -1.33 -0.82 -12.41
N ASP A 133 -1.93 -0.10 -11.45
CA ASP A 133 -3.09 0.75 -11.69
C ASP A 133 -2.77 1.87 -12.70
N LEU A 134 -1.61 2.52 -12.56
CA LEU A 134 -1.14 3.54 -13.52
C LEU A 134 -0.89 2.95 -14.91
N TYR A 135 -0.26 1.77 -14.97
CA TYR A 135 -0.04 1.08 -16.24
C TYR A 135 -1.37 0.74 -16.92
N GLN A 136 -2.34 0.20 -16.18
CA GLN A 136 -3.66 -0.14 -16.71
C GLN A 136 -4.41 1.11 -17.20
N ALA A 137 -4.33 2.22 -16.45
CA ALA A 137 -5.08 3.43 -16.74
C ALA A 137 -4.50 4.26 -17.90
N PHE A 138 -3.17 4.30 -18.03
CA PHE A 138 -2.51 5.26 -18.91
C PHE A 138 -1.62 4.62 -19.98
N VAL A 139 -1.19 3.37 -19.80
CA VAL A 139 -0.15 2.77 -20.65
C VAL A 139 -0.63 1.59 -21.47
N ARG A 140 -1.48 0.75 -20.92
CA ARG A 140 -1.86 -0.54 -21.53
C ARG A 140 -2.32 -0.40 -22.97
N ASP A 141 -3.18 0.58 -23.24
CA ASP A 141 -3.82 0.72 -24.56
C ASP A 141 -2.98 1.56 -25.54
N HIS A 142 -2.00 2.33 -25.04
CA HIS A 142 -1.12 3.21 -25.84
C HIS A 142 0.32 2.70 -25.96
N ILE A 143 0.60 1.48 -25.51
CA ILE A 143 1.98 0.94 -25.43
C ILE A 143 2.70 0.92 -26.79
N ASN A 144 1.95 0.80 -27.89
CA ASN A 144 2.48 0.76 -29.26
C ASN A 144 2.29 2.09 -30.03
N GLU A 145 1.73 3.12 -29.40
CA GLU A 145 1.44 4.40 -30.04
C GLU A 145 2.48 5.44 -29.64
N GLU A 146 3.58 5.50 -30.39
CA GLU A 146 4.76 6.34 -30.07
C GLU A 146 4.42 7.84 -29.98
N THR A 147 3.38 8.28 -30.70
CA THR A 147 2.90 9.67 -30.70
C THR A 147 2.23 10.11 -29.40
N VAL A 148 1.76 9.18 -28.57
CA VAL A 148 1.04 9.48 -27.31
C VAL A 148 2.01 9.78 -26.17
N TRP A 149 3.26 9.32 -26.26
CA TRP A 149 4.30 9.50 -25.24
C TRP A 149 4.96 10.89 -25.25
N GLN A 150 4.35 11.86 -25.92
CA GLN A 150 4.83 13.23 -25.94
C GLN A 150 4.50 13.95 -24.63
N ARG A 151 5.45 14.77 -24.17
CA ARG A 151 5.26 15.56 -22.95
C ARG A 151 4.08 16.52 -23.13
N PRO A 152 3.11 16.56 -22.18
CA PRO A 152 1.97 17.46 -22.31
C PRO A 152 2.43 18.93 -22.29
N ALA A 153 1.94 19.75 -23.23
CA ALA A 153 2.30 21.17 -23.34
C ALA A 153 2.09 21.96 -22.04
N LYS A 154 1.07 21.61 -21.25
CA LYS A 154 0.80 22.18 -19.92
C LYS A 154 1.95 21.99 -18.92
N VAL A 155 2.71 20.91 -19.03
CA VAL A 155 3.85 20.65 -18.14
C VAL A 155 5.01 21.57 -18.52
N VAL A 156 5.25 21.77 -19.81
CA VAL A 156 6.30 22.67 -20.31
C VAL A 156 6.02 24.13 -19.90
N HIS A 157 4.75 24.55 -19.94
CA HIS A 157 4.35 25.89 -19.51
C HIS A 157 4.51 26.12 -17.99
N ASN A 158 4.06 25.17 -17.16
CA ASN A 158 4.04 25.35 -15.70
C ASN A 158 5.36 24.96 -15.01
N TYR A 159 6.18 24.14 -15.66
CA TYR A 159 7.46 23.66 -15.13
C TYR A 159 8.57 23.81 -16.18
N PRO A 160 8.93 25.05 -16.56
CA PRO A 160 9.90 25.31 -17.63
C PRO A 160 11.31 24.83 -17.30
N THR A 161 11.62 24.56 -16.03
CA THR A 161 12.95 24.14 -15.55
C THR A 161 13.18 22.63 -15.62
N ILE A 162 12.14 21.82 -15.84
CA ILE A 162 12.28 20.37 -15.93
C ILE A 162 12.62 20.03 -17.39
N SER A 163 13.85 19.57 -17.65
CA SER A 163 14.38 19.21 -18.97
C SER A 163 13.61 18.05 -19.62
N GLN A 164 13.79 17.78 -20.92
CA GLN A 164 13.29 16.54 -21.54
C GLN A 164 13.97 15.29 -20.96
N ASP A 165 15.16 15.46 -20.36
CA ASP A 165 15.98 14.39 -19.80
C ASP A 165 15.75 14.14 -18.29
N ASP A 166 14.91 14.95 -17.62
CA ASP A 166 14.56 14.83 -16.19
C ASP A 166 13.30 13.96 -15.98
#